data_AF-A0A8D0ES33-F1
#
_entry.id   AF-A0A8D0ES33-F1
#
_cell.length_a   1.000
_cell.length_b   1.000
_cell.length_c   1.000
_cell.angle_alpha   90.00
_cell.angle_beta   90.00
_cell.angle_gamma   90.00
#
_symmetry.space_group_name_H-M   'P 1'
#
loop_
_entity.id
_entity.type
_entity.pdbx_description
1 polymer ?
#
loop_
_entity_poly.entity_id
_entity_poly.type
_entity_poly.pdbx_seq_one_letter_code
_entity_poly.pdbx_strand_id
1 'polypeptide(L)'
;LSTEQYFSNVMLDPETAHPRLILSEDRKSVRWTDAEQDLPPTTPQRFDASSCVLGYQGFTLGSHYWEVEVARGRTWALGVARRSVPRKGWIPFQPEKGIWAMGRCRSRYRAFTSPVTTLPAPGETGRVRVALDYGEGQVAFYLAEREPPVFTFQKASFGGESVFPFFWVGREGTELCLRGGPPQPLCPPPIPTAAPSSSCPSPDTPRSPLLGPAAADAPLSPAPAQGAEGH
;
A
#
# COMPACT_ATOMS: atom_id res chain seq x y z
N LEU A 1 -10.95 13.53 -10.79
CA LEU A 1 -9.94 12.52 -11.19
C LEU A 1 -10.31 11.23 -10.49
N SER A 2 -10.64 10.18 -11.24
CA SER A 2 -10.97 8.87 -10.67
C SER A 2 -9.67 8.24 -10.17
N THR A 3 -9.50 8.13 -8.85
CA THR A 3 -8.35 7.41 -8.28
C THR A 3 -8.56 5.92 -8.60
N GLU A 4 -7.74 5.36 -9.50
CA GLU A 4 -7.80 3.91 -9.74
C GLU A 4 -7.43 3.16 -8.45
N GLN A 5 -8.35 2.33 -7.97
CA GLN A 5 -8.14 1.44 -6.83
C GLN A 5 -7.75 0.06 -7.35
N TYR A 6 -6.62 -0.45 -6.88
CA TYR A 6 -6.12 -1.76 -7.26
C TYR A 6 -6.57 -2.82 -6.26
N PHE A 7 -7.11 -3.92 -6.77
CA PHE A 7 -7.38 -5.10 -5.93
C PHE A 7 -6.06 -5.70 -5.47
N SER A 8 -5.87 -5.79 -4.15
CA SER A 8 -4.67 -6.36 -3.55
C SER A 8 -4.92 -7.78 -3.08
N ASN A 9 -4.16 -8.74 -3.61
CA ASN A 9 -4.23 -10.13 -3.19
C ASN A 9 -3.48 -10.35 -1.86
N VAL A 10 -4.09 -9.92 -0.74
CA VAL A 10 -3.46 -9.99 0.60
C VAL A 10 -3.26 -11.43 1.05
N MET A 11 -2.10 -11.72 1.64
CA MET A 11 -1.81 -12.96 2.37
C MET A 11 -1.48 -12.62 3.81
N LEU A 12 -1.84 -13.48 4.75
CA LEU A 12 -1.53 -13.32 6.17
C LEU A 12 -0.08 -13.70 6.47
N ASP A 13 0.55 -13.00 7.41
CA ASP A 13 1.93 -13.24 7.81
C ASP A 13 2.04 -14.10 9.08
N PRO A 14 2.51 -15.36 8.98
CA PRO A 14 2.68 -16.25 10.13
C PRO A 14 3.67 -15.73 11.18
N GLU A 15 4.63 -14.88 10.80
CA GLU A 15 5.62 -14.33 11.74
C GLU A 15 5.02 -13.29 12.67
N THR A 16 3.95 -12.61 12.24
CA THR A 16 3.25 -11.62 13.06
C THR A 16 2.12 -12.22 13.89
N ALA A 17 1.56 -13.36 13.45
CA ALA A 17 0.34 -13.93 14.00
C ALA A 17 0.45 -14.29 15.48
N HIS A 18 -0.56 -13.94 16.26
CA HIS A 18 -0.65 -14.37 17.66
C HIS A 18 -0.62 -15.91 17.78
N PRO A 19 0.05 -16.51 18.80
CA PRO A 19 0.22 -17.96 18.93
C PRO A 19 -1.05 -18.81 19.01
N ARG A 20 -2.21 -18.17 19.22
CA ARG A 20 -3.55 -18.81 19.29
C ARG A 20 -4.36 -18.60 18.01
N LEU A 21 -3.76 -18.05 16.97
CA LEU A 21 -4.37 -17.93 15.64
C LEU A 21 -3.87 -19.05 14.75
N ILE A 22 -4.81 -19.77 14.14
CA ILE A 22 -4.53 -20.76 13.11
C ILE A 22 -4.74 -20.08 11.76
N LEU A 23 -3.70 -20.09 10.93
CA LEU A 23 -3.77 -19.63 9.55
C LEU A 23 -4.02 -20.84 8.63
N SER A 24 -4.80 -20.66 7.57
CA SER A 24 -4.89 -21.65 6.49
C SER A 24 -3.57 -21.75 5.72
N GLU A 25 -3.34 -22.88 5.06
CA GLU A 25 -2.12 -23.15 4.29
C GLU A 25 -1.88 -22.11 3.17
N ASP A 26 -2.96 -21.67 2.52
CA ASP A 26 -2.95 -20.63 1.49
C ASP A 26 -2.78 -19.20 2.05
N ARG A 27 -2.69 -19.06 3.39
CA ARG A 27 -2.59 -17.79 4.12
C ARG A 27 -3.74 -16.82 3.84
N LYS A 28 -4.93 -17.32 3.50
CA LYS A 28 -6.12 -16.50 3.26
C LYS A 28 -7.07 -16.45 4.44
N SER A 29 -7.06 -17.44 5.31
CA SER A 29 -8.02 -17.55 6.40
C SER A 29 -7.33 -17.55 7.75
N VAL A 30 -8.01 -16.99 8.75
CA VAL A 30 -7.54 -16.98 10.14
C VAL A 30 -8.69 -17.19 11.11
N ARG A 31 -8.44 -18.03 12.11
CA ARG A 31 -9.38 -18.31 13.20
C ARG A 31 -8.67 -18.45 14.53
N TRP A 32 -9.42 -18.24 15.62
CA TRP A 32 -8.94 -18.51 16.96
C TRP A 32 -8.96 -20.00 17.30
N THR A 33 -8.03 -20.45 18.14
CA THR A 33 -8.03 -21.77 18.78
C THR A 33 -7.79 -21.68 20.28
N ASP A 34 -8.49 -22.52 21.05
CA ASP A 34 -8.26 -22.71 22.48
C ASP A 34 -7.21 -23.79 22.78
N ALA A 35 -6.72 -24.49 21.76
CA ALA A 35 -5.58 -25.40 21.87
C ALA A 35 -4.26 -24.64 21.81
N GLU A 36 -3.26 -25.09 22.56
CA GLU A 36 -1.89 -24.63 22.36
C GLU A 36 -1.40 -25.10 20.99
N GLN A 37 -0.60 -24.26 20.34
CA GLN A 37 0.00 -24.59 19.05
C GLN A 37 1.48 -24.83 19.25
N ASP A 38 2.01 -25.86 18.60
CA ASP A 38 3.44 -26.11 18.51
C ASP A 38 4.05 -25.13 17.50
N LEU A 39 4.42 -23.95 18.00
CA LEU A 39 4.98 -22.87 17.19
C LEU A 39 6.44 -22.63 17.57
N PRO A 40 7.27 -22.19 16.60
CA PRO A 40 8.63 -21.79 16.91
C PRO A 40 8.65 -20.65 17.95
N PRO A 41 9.79 -20.44 18.63
CA PRO A 41 9.93 -19.41 19.66
C PRO A 41 9.43 -18.03 19.21
N THR A 42 8.82 -17.31 20.16
CA THR A 42 8.25 -15.99 19.90
C THR A 42 9.29 -15.01 19.36
N THR A 43 8.99 -14.39 18.22
CA THR A 43 9.81 -13.35 17.61
C THR A 43 9.38 -11.94 18.09
N PRO A 44 10.23 -10.91 17.94
CA PRO A 44 9.83 -9.53 18.21
C PRO A 44 8.63 -9.06 17.37
N GLN A 45 8.48 -9.57 16.15
CA GLN A 45 7.41 -9.23 15.21
C GLN A 45 6.04 -9.82 15.61
N ARG A 46 6.05 -10.92 16.36
CA ARG A 46 4.84 -11.65 16.75
C ARG A 46 4.03 -10.90 17.81
N PHE A 47 2.71 -10.82 17.62
CA PHE A 47 1.79 -10.40 18.67
C PHE A 47 1.71 -11.44 19.80
N ASP A 48 1.87 -11.04 21.05
CA ASP A 48 1.95 -11.99 22.18
C ASP A 48 0.64 -12.13 22.97
N ALA A 49 -0.15 -11.06 23.10
CA ALA A 49 -1.37 -11.03 23.92
C ALA A 49 -2.61 -10.65 23.13
N SER A 50 -2.47 -9.78 22.13
CA SER A 50 -3.58 -9.37 21.26
C SER A 50 -3.76 -10.37 20.12
N SER A 51 -4.98 -10.86 19.89
CA SER A 51 -5.37 -11.82 18.85
C SER A 51 -5.26 -11.26 17.42
N CYS A 52 -4.11 -10.71 17.07
CA CYS A 52 -3.84 -9.98 15.84
C CYS A 52 -2.93 -10.77 14.89
N VAL A 53 -3.06 -10.46 13.61
CA VAL A 53 -2.13 -10.83 12.54
C VAL A 53 -2.10 -9.71 11.50
N LEU A 54 -0.98 -9.54 10.82
CA LEU A 54 -0.87 -8.62 9.68
C LEU A 54 -0.89 -9.34 8.34
N GLY A 55 -1.17 -8.57 7.29
CA GLY A 55 -0.81 -8.96 5.93
C GLY A 55 0.70 -9.03 5.75
N TYR A 56 1.16 -9.90 4.86
CA TYR A 56 2.56 -10.10 4.52
C TYR A 56 3.15 -8.92 3.75
N GLN A 57 2.38 -8.37 2.81
CA GLN A 57 2.79 -7.19 2.03
C GLN A 57 2.26 -5.91 2.67
N GLY A 58 3.15 -4.93 2.83
CA GLY A 58 2.81 -3.58 3.24
C GLY A 58 2.78 -2.61 2.06
N PHE A 59 2.06 -1.51 2.22
CA PHE A 59 1.87 -0.47 1.22
C PHE A 59 2.50 0.85 1.68
N THR A 60 3.15 1.56 0.76
CA THR A 60 3.76 2.88 0.98
C THR A 60 3.28 3.94 -0.01
N LEU A 61 2.42 3.56 -0.95
CA LEU A 61 1.92 4.40 -2.03
C LEU A 61 0.71 3.75 -2.70
N GLY A 62 -0.04 4.56 -3.45
CA GLY A 62 -1.15 4.12 -4.28
C GLY A 62 -2.46 3.89 -3.51
N SER A 63 -3.46 3.43 -4.27
CA SER A 63 -4.80 3.12 -3.79
C SER A 63 -5.08 1.62 -3.91
N HIS A 64 -5.34 0.97 -2.78
CA HIS A 64 -5.42 -0.48 -2.66
C HIS A 64 -6.74 -0.86 -1.99
N TYR A 65 -7.31 -2.00 -2.37
CA TYR A 65 -8.42 -2.57 -1.60
C TYR A 65 -8.33 -4.08 -1.51
N TRP A 66 -8.88 -4.62 -0.44
CA TRP A 66 -9.07 -6.06 -0.25
C TRP A 66 -10.41 -6.32 0.40
N GLU A 67 -10.89 -7.54 0.24
CA GLU A 67 -12.17 -7.97 0.77
C GLU A 67 -11.99 -9.12 1.74
N VAL A 68 -12.74 -9.05 2.83
CA VAL A 68 -12.75 -10.04 3.89
C VAL A 68 -14.16 -10.55 4.08
N GLU A 69 -14.30 -11.86 4.05
CA GLU A 69 -15.50 -12.59 4.40
C GLU A 69 -15.40 -13.05 5.86
N VAL A 70 -16.39 -12.68 6.67
CA VAL A 70 -16.56 -13.13 8.04
C VAL A 70 -17.34 -14.43 7.99
N ALA A 71 -16.63 -15.55 7.86
CA ALA A 71 -17.23 -16.86 7.73
C ALA A 71 -17.99 -17.26 9.01
N ARG A 72 -17.45 -16.92 10.19
CA ARG A 72 -18.02 -17.24 11.50
C ARG A 72 -17.73 -16.16 12.53
N GLY A 73 -18.60 -16.07 13.54
CA GLY A 73 -18.41 -15.20 14.70
C GLY A 73 -18.89 -13.76 14.52
N ARG A 74 -18.99 -13.03 15.63
CA ARG A 74 -19.54 -11.66 15.69
C ARG A 74 -18.60 -10.65 16.32
N THR A 75 -17.35 -11.04 16.56
CA THR A 75 -16.37 -10.23 17.28
C THR A 75 -15.05 -10.22 16.50
N TRP A 76 -14.77 -9.15 15.77
CA TRP A 76 -13.59 -9.00 14.91
C TRP A 76 -13.28 -7.52 14.66
N ALA A 77 -12.07 -7.23 14.19
CA ALA A 77 -11.68 -5.92 13.67
C ALA A 77 -10.76 -6.07 12.45
N LEU A 78 -10.91 -5.17 11.49
CA LEU A 78 -10.20 -5.14 10.21
C LEU A 78 -9.73 -3.71 9.93
N GLY A 79 -8.63 -3.56 9.22
CA GLY A 79 -8.16 -2.24 8.81
C GLY A 79 -6.71 -2.23 8.37
N VAL A 80 -5.98 -1.19 8.74
CA VAL A 80 -4.53 -1.08 8.50
C VAL A 80 -3.78 -0.72 9.77
N ALA A 81 -2.52 -1.17 9.86
CA ALA A 81 -1.60 -0.81 10.92
C ALA A 81 -0.24 -0.40 10.35
N ARG A 82 0.42 0.58 10.98
CA ARG A 82 1.82 0.93 10.66
C ARG A 82 2.76 -0.25 10.92
N ARG A 83 3.89 -0.28 10.22
CA ARG A 83 4.99 -1.23 10.51
C ARG A 83 5.37 -1.20 12.00
N SER A 84 5.54 0.00 12.55
CA SER A 84 5.94 0.29 13.92
C SER A 84 4.89 -0.02 15.00
N VAL A 85 3.71 -0.54 14.66
CA VAL A 85 2.67 -0.83 15.66
C VAL A 85 3.22 -1.74 16.77
N PRO A 86 2.94 -1.44 18.05
CA PRO A 86 3.39 -2.28 19.16
C PRO A 86 2.90 -3.73 19.01
N ARG A 87 3.75 -4.69 19.35
CA ARG A 87 3.45 -6.13 19.25
C ARG A 87 3.28 -6.81 20.59
N LYS A 88 3.62 -6.13 21.68
CA LYS A 88 3.68 -6.70 23.02
C LYS A 88 2.57 -6.14 23.89
N GLY A 89 1.92 -7.03 24.64
CA GLY A 89 0.79 -6.72 25.48
C GLY A 89 -0.50 -6.44 24.72
N TRP A 90 -1.48 -5.91 25.47
CA TRP A 90 -2.75 -5.49 24.90
C TRP A 90 -2.58 -4.19 24.13
N ILE A 91 -3.01 -4.17 22.86
CA ILE A 91 -2.89 -3.01 21.99
C ILE A 91 -4.26 -2.34 21.75
N PRO A 92 -4.40 -1.04 22.05
CA PRO A 92 -5.61 -0.32 21.69
C PRO A 92 -5.61 -0.05 20.18
N PHE A 93 -6.75 -0.33 19.53
CA PHE A 93 -6.94 0.00 18.12
C PHE A 93 -7.24 1.49 18.02
N GLN A 94 -6.21 2.30 17.84
CA GLN A 94 -6.33 3.76 17.83
C GLN A 94 -5.43 4.34 16.73
N PRO A 95 -5.90 5.34 15.97
CA PRO A 95 -5.08 6.05 14.99
C PRO A 95 -3.77 6.58 15.58
N GLU A 96 -3.81 7.08 16.81
CA GLU A 96 -2.66 7.62 17.54
C GLU A 96 -1.61 6.55 17.87
N LYS A 97 -2.01 5.28 17.89
CA LYS A 97 -1.13 4.12 18.04
C LYS A 97 -0.80 3.44 16.71
N GLY A 98 -1.17 4.07 15.60
CA GLY A 98 -0.86 3.62 14.25
C GLY A 98 -1.80 2.52 13.74
N ILE A 99 -3.03 2.43 14.25
CA ILE A 99 -4.04 1.47 13.80
C ILE A 99 -5.31 2.20 13.38
N TRP A 100 -5.76 2.00 12.14
CA TRP A 100 -7.04 2.49 11.62
C TRP A 100 -7.91 1.29 11.31
N ALA A 101 -8.86 1.00 12.20
CA ALA A 101 -9.67 -0.21 12.11
C ALA A 101 -11.15 0.06 12.33
N MET A 102 -11.97 -0.79 11.73
CA MET A 102 -13.39 -0.95 12.00
C MET A 102 -13.65 -2.42 12.36
N GLY A 103 -14.56 -2.66 13.29
CA GLY A 103 -14.91 -4.00 13.71
C GLY A 103 -16.36 -4.16 14.07
N ARG A 104 -16.72 -5.40 14.35
CA ARG A 104 -17.99 -5.76 14.98
C ARG A 104 -17.69 -6.27 16.38
N CYS A 105 -18.46 -5.80 17.36
CA CYS A 105 -18.48 -6.33 18.71
C CYS A 105 -19.92 -6.76 19.02
N ARG A 106 -20.18 -8.06 19.03
CA ARG A 106 -21.53 -8.64 19.19
C ARG A 106 -22.49 -8.10 18.12
N SER A 107 -23.45 -7.25 18.49
CA SER A 107 -24.44 -6.68 17.59
C SER A 107 -24.08 -5.29 17.05
N ARG A 108 -22.96 -4.69 17.49
CA ARG A 108 -22.62 -3.31 17.15
C ARG A 108 -21.39 -3.25 16.27
N TYR A 109 -21.49 -2.50 15.17
CA TYR A 109 -20.32 -2.10 14.39
C TYR A 109 -19.68 -0.86 15.04
N ARG A 110 -18.36 -0.80 15.02
CA ARG A 110 -17.56 0.27 15.63
C ARG A 110 -16.41 0.65 14.72
N ALA A 111 -16.21 1.94 14.53
CA ALA A 111 -14.95 2.47 14.07
C ALA A 111 -14.11 2.83 15.30
N PHE A 112 -12.87 2.33 15.35
CA PHE A 112 -12.00 2.53 16.50
C PHE A 112 -11.28 3.88 16.43
N THR A 113 -12.07 4.95 16.43
CA THR A 113 -11.63 6.34 16.63
C THR A 113 -11.35 6.63 18.11
N SER A 114 -10.82 7.82 18.41
CA SER A 114 -10.69 8.33 19.77
C SER A 114 -11.56 9.59 19.95
N PRO A 115 -12.72 9.52 20.65
CA PRO A 115 -13.36 8.33 21.23
C PRO A 115 -13.96 7.39 20.18
N VAL A 116 -14.29 6.16 20.56
CA VAL A 116 -14.83 5.12 19.66
C VAL A 116 -16.18 5.55 19.07
N THR A 117 -16.32 5.45 17.75
CA THR A 117 -17.57 5.77 17.04
C THR A 117 -18.40 4.50 16.86
N THR A 118 -19.64 4.50 17.33
CA THR A 118 -20.60 3.41 17.07
C THR A 118 -21.31 3.66 15.74
N LEU A 119 -21.33 2.65 14.87
CA LEU A 119 -21.89 2.74 13.54
C LEU A 119 -23.30 2.12 13.50
N PRO A 120 -24.22 2.65 12.67
CA PRO A 120 -25.52 2.03 12.44
C PRO A 120 -25.35 0.59 11.95
N ALA A 121 -26.12 -0.36 12.47
CA ALA A 121 -26.04 -1.76 12.08
C ALA A 121 -26.74 -1.96 10.72
N PRO A 122 -26.03 -2.21 9.60
CA PRO A 122 -26.68 -2.31 8.29
C PRO A 122 -27.34 -3.69 8.03
N GLY A 123 -27.48 -4.52 9.06
CA GLY A 123 -27.84 -5.94 8.97
C GLY A 123 -26.65 -6.87 9.19
N GLU A 124 -26.86 -8.17 9.05
CA GLU A 124 -25.78 -9.16 9.10
C GLU A 124 -25.07 -9.24 7.74
N THR A 125 -24.09 -8.35 7.55
CA THR A 125 -23.22 -8.41 6.37
C THR A 125 -21.97 -9.23 6.72
N GLY A 126 -21.84 -10.40 6.08
CA GLY A 126 -20.66 -11.25 6.20
C GLY A 126 -19.46 -10.79 5.36
N ARG A 127 -19.54 -9.66 4.65
CA ARG A 127 -18.46 -9.16 3.77
C ARG A 127 -18.09 -7.73 4.10
N VAL A 128 -16.79 -7.48 4.20
CA VAL A 128 -16.18 -6.17 4.46
C VAL A 128 -15.13 -5.90 3.39
N ARG A 129 -15.22 -4.75 2.70
CA ARG A 129 -14.14 -4.23 1.87
C ARG A 129 -13.39 -3.16 2.66
N VAL A 130 -12.07 -3.25 2.67
CA VAL A 130 -11.19 -2.20 3.19
C VAL A 130 -10.51 -1.56 1.99
N ALA A 131 -10.63 -0.24 1.85
CA ALA A 131 -9.96 0.54 0.82
C ALA A 131 -9.00 1.53 1.48
N LEU A 132 -7.74 1.48 1.05
CA LEU A 132 -6.66 2.34 1.47
C LEU A 132 -6.31 3.27 0.31
N ASP A 133 -6.38 4.58 0.53
CA ASP A 133 -5.67 5.56 -0.28
C ASP A 133 -4.49 6.06 0.52
N TYR A 134 -3.28 5.61 0.17
CA TYR A 134 -2.08 5.99 0.91
C TYR A 134 -1.75 7.48 0.71
N GLY A 135 -1.95 8.01 -0.50
CA GLY A 135 -1.59 9.39 -0.85
C GLY A 135 -2.48 10.41 -0.15
N GLU A 136 -3.78 10.15 -0.13
CA GLU A 136 -4.77 11.03 0.52
C GLU A 136 -4.92 10.73 2.03
N GLY A 137 -4.24 9.70 2.54
CA GLY A 137 -4.37 9.32 3.94
C GLY A 137 -5.78 8.85 4.29
N GLN A 138 -6.44 8.08 3.42
CA GLN A 138 -7.81 7.61 3.65
C GLN A 138 -7.87 6.10 3.86
N VAL A 139 -8.68 5.68 4.83
CA VAL A 139 -9.00 4.26 5.05
C VAL A 139 -10.52 4.13 5.15
N ALA A 140 -11.13 3.64 4.09
CA ALA A 140 -12.58 3.50 3.94
C ALA A 140 -13.03 2.05 4.09
N PHE A 141 -14.21 1.86 4.68
CA PHE A 141 -14.79 0.56 4.97
C PHE A 141 -16.19 0.45 4.39
N TYR A 142 -16.43 -0.62 3.63
CA TYR A 142 -17.71 -0.92 2.99
C TYR A 142 -18.24 -2.25 3.50
N LEU A 143 -19.56 -2.33 3.70
CA LEU A 143 -20.25 -3.54 4.13
C LEU A 143 -21.16 -4.04 3.01
N ALA A 144 -21.08 -5.33 2.67
CA ALA A 144 -21.87 -5.96 1.61
C ALA A 144 -21.85 -5.21 0.26
N GLU A 145 -20.70 -4.66 -0.12
CA GLU A 145 -20.51 -3.90 -1.38
C GLU A 145 -21.41 -2.66 -1.51
N ARG A 146 -22.01 -2.19 -0.42
CA ARG A 146 -22.84 -1.00 -0.42
C ARG A 146 -21.98 0.25 -0.55
N GLU A 147 -22.37 1.13 -1.45
CA GLU A 147 -21.95 2.53 -1.47
C GLU A 147 -23.05 3.41 -0.86
N PRO A 148 -22.72 4.50 -0.15
CA PRO A 148 -21.37 4.99 0.21
C PRO A 148 -20.66 4.11 1.27
N PRO A 149 -19.36 4.33 1.57
CA PRO A 149 -18.69 3.63 2.67
C PRO A 149 -19.41 3.86 4.00
N VAL A 150 -19.40 2.84 4.86
CA VAL A 150 -20.01 2.89 6.19
C VAL A 150 -19.19 3.78 7.12
N PHE A 151 -17.87 3.82 6.93
CA PHE A 151 -16.97 4.69 7.66
C PHE A 151 -15.69 4.94 6.87
N THR A 152 -15.13 6.14 7.01
CA THR A 152 -13.82 6.49 6.44
C THR A 152 -13.00 7.25 7.47
N PHE A 153 -11.81 6.75 7.79
CA PHE A 153 -10.79 7.58 8.45
C PHE A 153 -10.23 8.55 7.42
N GLN A 154 -10.30 9.83 7.76
CA GLN A 154 -9.73 10.93 6.99
C GLN A 154 -8.39 11.34 7.60
N LYS A 155 -7.44 11.79 6.77
CA LYS A 155 -6.14 12.32 7.21
C LYS A 155 -5.38 11.35 8.13
N ALA A 156 -5.42 10.06 7.82
CA ALA A 156 -4.64 9.04 8.48
C ALA A 156 -3.15 9.36 8.33
N SER A 157 -2.50 9.68 9.44
CA SER A 157 -1.07 9.92 9.44
C SER A 157 -0.36 8.58 9.32
N PHE A 158 0.21 8.25 8.16
CA PHE A 158 1.03 7.03 8.03
C PHE A 158 2.50 7.25 8.38
N GLY A 159 2.95 8.50 8.45
CA GLY A 159 4.30 8.84 8.91
C GLY A 159 5.42 8.44 7.94
N GLY A 160 5.09 8.21 6.66
CA GLY A 160 6.04 7.69 5.66
C GLY A 160 6.36 6.20 5.82
N GLU A 161 5.79 5.52 6.82
CA GLU A 161 5.99 4.09 7.03
C GLU A 161 5.09 3.25 6.13
N SER A 162 5.51 2.02 5.85
CA SER A 162 4.58 1.07 5.25
C SER A 162 3.44 0.74 6.22
N VAL A 163 2.23 0.68 5.69
CA VAL A 163 1.06 0.19 6.39
C VAL A 163 0.68 -1.19 5.88
N PHE A 164 0.24 -2.04 6.79
CA PHE A 164 -0.10 -3.43 6.51
C PHE A 164 -1.59 -3.66 6.77
N PRO A 165 -2.26 -4.50 5.97
CA PRO A 165 -3.56 -5.03 6.33
C PRO A 165 -3.53 -5.59 7.75
N PHE A 166 -4.52 -5.20 8.55
CA PHE A 166 -4.63 -5.54 9.96
C PHE A 166 -5.87 -6.37 10.22
N PHE A 167 -5.71 -7.46 10.96
CA PHE A 167 -6.79 -8.37 11.32
C PHE A 167 -6.72 -8.67 12.81
N TRP A 168 -7.86 -8.58 13.49
CA TRP A 168 -8.03 -9.06 14.85
C TRP A 168 -9.25 -9.97 14.94
N VAL A 169 -9.05 -11.12 15.58
CA VAL A 169 -10.04 -12.20 15.66
C VAL A 169 -10.49 -12.38 17.11
N GLY A 170 -11.79 -12.29 17.35
CA GLY A 170 -12.39 -12.58 18.65
C GLY A 170 -12.36 -14.07 18.97
N ARG A 171 -12.23 -14.39 20.27
CA ARG A 171 -12.06 -15.77 20.76
C ARG A 171 -13.29 -16.67 20.58
N GLU A 172 -14.47 -16.09 20.32
CA GLU A 172 -15.75 -16.79 20.16
C GLU A 172 -15.89 -17.46 18.77
N GLY A 173 -14.92 -18.29 18.38
CA GLY A 173 -14.95 -19.05 17.12
C GLY A 173 -15.03 -18.18 15.86
N THR A 174 -14.50 -16.96 15.93
CA THR A 174 -14.50 -16.05 14.78
C THR A 174 -13.50 -16.51 13.73
N GLU A 175 -13.92 -16.47 12.48
CA GLU A 175 -13.13 -16.87 11.31
C GLU A 175 -13.27 -15.82 10.22
N LEU A 176 -12.13 -15.35 9.73
CA LEU A 176 -12.01 -14.32 8.70
C LEU A 176 -11.29 -14.93 7.50
N CYS A 177 -11.84 -14.74 6.31
CA CYS A 177 -11.32 -15.27 5.06
C CYS A 177 -11.11 -14.13 4.05
N LEU A 178 -9.88 -13.94 3.59
CA LEU A 178 -9.54 -13.00 2.54
C LEU A 178 -10.03 -13.54 1.20
N ARG A 179 -10.72 -12.68 0.43
CA ARG A 179 -11.08 -13.00 -0.95
C ARG A 179 -9.91 -12.71 -1.88
N GLY A 180 -9.73 -13.55 -2.89
CA GLY A 180 -8.71 -13.41 -3.91
C GLY A 180 -8.40 -14.75 -4.56
N GLY A 181 -8.09 -14.74 -5.86
CA GLY A 181 -7.64 -15.92 -6.58
C GLY A 181 -6.22 -16.35 -6.17
N PRO A 182 -5.73 -17.50 -6.68
CA PRO A 182 -4.35 -17.93 -6.46
C PRO A 182 -3.36 -16.81 -6.81
N PRO A 183 -2.19 -16.76 -6.15
CA PRO A 183 -1.17 -15.75 -6.44
C PRO A 183 -0.92 -15.71 -7.95
N GLN A 184 -1.20 -14.56 -8.58
CA GLN A 184 -0.79 -14.38 -9.97
C GLN A 184 0.75 -14.44 -9.99
N PRO A 185 1.36 -15.24 -10.88
CA PRO A 185 2.79 -15.19 -11.08
C PRO A 185 3.14 -13.74 -11.42
N LEU A 186 4.05 -13.14 -10.65
CA LEU A 186 4.59 -11.83 -10.93
C LEU A 186 5.15 -11.85 -12.35
N CYS A 187 4.46 -11.25 -13.32
CA CYS A 187 5.10 -10.89 -14.57
C CYS A 187 6.28 -9.99 -14.20
N PRO A 188 7.53 -10.34 -14.53
CA PRO A 188 8.62 -9.38 -14.37
C PRO A 188 8.26 -8.13 -15.19
N PRO A 189 8.53 -6.92 -14.69
CA PRO A 189 8.33 -5.71 -15.47
C PRO A 189 9.09 -5.84 -16.79
N PRO A 190 8.55 -5.34 -17.92
CA PRO A 190 9.30 -5.32 -19.16
C PRO A 190 10.62 -4.60 -18.91
N ILE A 191 11.73 -5.30 -19.14
CA ILE A 191 13.05 -4.69 -19.13
C ILE A 191 12.98 -3.52 -20.13
N PRO A 192 13.22 -2.26 -19.72
CA PRO A 192 13.26 -1.17 -20.68
C PRO A 192 14.37 -1.51 -21.67
N THR A 193 13.96 -1.87 -22.89
CA THR A 193 14.88 -2.12 -23.97
C THR A 193 15.55 -0.78 -24.25
N ALA A 194 16.84 -0.68 -23.95
CA ALA A 194 17.60 0.50 -24.31
C ALA A 194 17.40 0.76 -25.80
N ALA A 195 16.84 1.91 -26.13
CA ALA A 195 16.78 2.37 -27.51
C ALA A 195 18.21 2.37 -28.05
N PRO A 196 18.46 1.83 -29.27
CA PRO A 196 19.78 1.93 -29.87
C PRO A 196 20.12 3.42 -29.98
N SER A 197 21.23 3.79 -29.36
CA SER A 197 21.84 5.11 -29.45
C SER A 197 21.94 5.51 -30.92
N SER A 198 21.33 6.65 -31.24
CA SER A 198 21.46 7.34 -32.50
C SER A 198 22.93 7.63 -32.79
N SER A 199 23.52 6.87 -33.70
CA SER A 199 24.73 7.27 -34.42
C SER A 199 24.35 7.61 -35.85
N CYS A 200 24.09 8.89 -36.10
CA CYS A 200 24.07 9.40 -37.47
C CYS A 200 25.52 9.44 -37.98
N PRO A 201 25.87 8.78 -39.09
CA PRO A 201 27.16 9.00 -39.74
C PRO A 201 27.13 10.33 -40.50
N SER A 202 28.15 11.15 -40.27
CA SER A 202 28.47 12.34 -41.06
C SER A 202 28.71 11.96 -42.53
N PRO A 203 28.27 12.76 -43.51
CA PRO A 203 28.68 12.57 -44.89
C PRO A 203 30.07 13.18 -45.14
N ASP A 204 31.08 12.35 -45.41
CA ASP A 204 32.23 12.71 -46.25
C ASP A 204 31.71 12.91 -47.68
N THR A 205 32.10 13.92 -48.45
CA THR A 205 33.27 14.01 -49.37
C THR A 205 32.92 15.22 -50.31
N PRO A 206 33.82 16.01 -50.96
CA PRO A 206 35.04 15.48 -51.57
C PRO A 206 36.33 16.33 -51.64
N ARG A 207 37.44 15.59 -51.76
CA ARG A 207 38.70 15.95 -52.44
C ARG A 207 38.38 16.19 -53.93
N SER A 208 38.87 17.22 -54.61
CA SER A 208 40.28 17.49 -54.93
C SER A 208 40.43 18.83 -55.71
N PRO A 209 41.66 19.32 -55.92
CA PRO A 209 42.00 20.73 -56.15
C PRO A 209 42.17 21.12 -57.63
N LEU A 210 42.14 22.43 -57.94
CA LEU A 210 42.66 22.99 -59.19
C LEU A 210 43.34 24.36 -58.96
N LEU A 211 44.45 24.55 -59.68
CA LEU A 211 45.37 25.68 -59.71
C LEU A 211 44.73 27.01 -60.16
N GLY A 212 45.35 28.12 -59.77
CA GLY A 212 45.44 29.35 -60.59
C GLY A 212 45.27 30.68 -59.84
N PRO A 213 46.27 31.60 -59.86
CA PRO A 213 46.26 32.85 -59.09
C PRO A 213 45.87 34.09 -59.92
N ALA A 214 45.60 35.21 -59.22
CA ALA A 214 45.72 36.65 -59.59
C ALA A 214 44.50 37.42 -59.05
N ALA A 215 44.66 38.26 -58.01
CA ALA A 215 45.07 39.67 -58.05
C ALA A 215 43.88 40.64 -58.26
N ALA A 216 43.69 41.53 -57.27
CA ALA A 216 43.12 42.89 -57.30
C ALA A 216 42.51 43.18 -55.91
N ASP A 217 43.21 43.93 -55.06
CA ASP A 217 43.13 45.40 -54.92
C ASP A 217 42.00 45.85 -53.96
N ALA A 218 42.43 46.19 -52.74
CA ALA A 218 42.08 47.30 -51.82
C ALA A 218 40.72 48.06 -51.91
N PRO A 219 40.47 49.05 -51.03
CA PRO A 219 40.21 48.96 -49.59
C PRO A 219 38.91 49.72 -49.21
N LEU A 220 38.52 49.75 -47.93
CA LEU A 220 38.15 50.95 -47.15
C LEU A 220 37.41 50.59 -45.84
N SER A 221 37.99 51.10 -44.75
CA SER A 221 37.46 51.29 -43.39
C SER A 221 36.19 52.17 -43.36
N PRO A 222 35.53 52.50 -42.21
CA PRO A 222 35.90 52.24 -40.80
C PRO A 222 34.74 51.84 -39.84
N ALA A 223 35.18 51.66 -38.58
CA ALA A 223 34.55 51.61 -37.25
C ALA A 223 33.43 52.67 -36.97
N PRO A 224 32.73 52.75 -35.80
CA PRO A 224 33.22 52.41 -34.46
C PRO A 224 32.26 51.82 -33.39
N ALA A 225 32.95 51.39 -32.32
CA ALA A 225 32.62 51.23 -30.90
C ALA A 225 31.29 51.79 -30.36
N GLN A 226 30.65 51.03 -29.45
CA GLN A 226 30.32 51.34 -28.04
C GLN A 226 29.97 49.97 -27.37
N GLY A 227 30.19 49.64 -26.11
CA GLY A 227 30.71 50.33 -24.93
C GLY A 227 30.74 49.28 -23.81
N ALA A 228 31.67 49.45 -22.87
CA ALA A 228 31.86 48.58 -21.72
C ALA A 228 31.38 49.29 -20.45
N GLU A 229 30.63 48.57 -19.61
CA GLU A 229 30.44 48.76 -18.17
C GLU A 229 30.21 47.32 -17.63
N GLY A 230 30.74 46.81 -16.53
CA GLY A 230 31.54 47.35 -15.43
C GLY A 230 31.19 46.54 -14.17
N HIS A 231 32.09 45.67 -13.71
CA HIS A 231 32.22 45.27 -12.30
C HIS A 231 33.62 44.70 -12.04
#